data_AF-A0A928MC32-F1
#
_entry.id   AF-A0A928MC32-F1
#
_cell.length_a   1.000
_cell.length_b   1.000
_cell.length_c   1.000
_cell.angle_alpha   90.00
_cell.angle_beta   90.00
_cell.angle_gamma   90.00
#
_symmetry.space_group_name_H-M   'P 1'
#
loop_
_entity.id
_entity.type
_entity.pdbx_description
1 polymer ?
#
loop_
_entity_poly.entity_id
_entity_poly.type
_entity_poly.pdbx_seq_one_letter_code
_entity_poly.pdbx_strand_id
1 'polypeptide(L)'
;MIKRTMTGIVITAVVYFIIAFSHIPQVMLCATAALSAVAVQEIFNATGKCQNKGQKFGCAIAAIVLTFLPIPQYERLLYILFPVSVALFGWMMVRQKHCVFDKAWKTVLTAMLVAALFKAIPLLRQTDNGLYYLMMAITVCFATDV
;
A
#
# COMPACT_ATOMS: atom_id res chain seq x y z
N MET A 1 22.16 -18.00 4.23
CA MET A 1 22.02 -17.09 5.40
C MET A 1 22.50 -15.66 5.06
N ILE A 2 23.71 -15.49 4.52
CA ILE A 2 24.30 -14.17 4.14
C ILE A 2 23.38 -13.30 3.27
N LYS A 3 22.72 -13.87 2.24
CA LYS A 3 21.79 -13.13 1.37
C LYS A 3 20.58 -12.55 2.14
N ARG A 4 20.07 -13.24 3.17
CA ARG A 4 18.95 -12.77 4.02
C ARG A 4 19.38 -11.64 4.96
N THR A 5 20.60 -11.75 5.51
CA THR A 5 21.15 -10.70 6.39
C THR A 5 21.42 -9.42 5.62
N MET A 6 21.95 -9.53 4.40
CA MET A 6 22.22 -8.37 3.54
C MET A 6 20.94 -7.64 3.11
N THR A 7 19.88 -8.38 2.72
CA THR A 7 18.58 -7.75 2.45
C THR A 7 17.99 -7.09 3.69
N GLY A 8 18.12 -7.71 4.87
CA GLY A 8 17.67 -7.11 6.13
C GLY A 8 18.35 -5.77 6.41
N ILE A 9 19.67 -5.69 6.27
CA ILE A 9 20.43 -4.44 6.46
C ILE A 9 19.99 -3.36 5.47
N VAL A 10 19.82 -3.72 4.19
CA VAL A 10 19.39 -2.77 3.16
C VAL A 10 17.98 -2.25 3.44
N ILE A 11 17.04 -3.13 3.81
CA ILE A 11 15.67 -2.74 4.16
C ILE A 11 15.68 -1.79 5.37
N THR A 12 16.44 -2.12 6.42
CA THR A 12 16.57 -1.25 7.61
C THR A 12 17.15 0.11 7.24
N ALA A 13 18.17 0.18 6.40
CA ALA A 13 18.75 1.44 5.94
C ALA A 13 17.74 2.28 5.14
N VAL A 14 16.96 1.65 4.25
CA VAL A 14 15.92 2.32 3.47
C VAL A 14 14.79 2.83 4.38
N VAL A 15 14.34 2.03 5.34
CA VAL A 15 13.30 2.43 6.30
C VAL A 15 13.80 3.56 7.18
N TYR A 16 15.03 3.49 7.67
CA TYR A 16 15.65 4.57 8.45
C TYR A 16 15.71 5.87 7.64
N PHE A 17 16.11 5.81 6.37
CA PHE A 17 16.11 6.96 5.47
C PHE A 17 14.71 7.57 5.32
N ILE A 18 13.69 6.73 5.07
CA ILE A 18 12.30 7.19 4.93
C ILE A 18 11.81 7.84 6.23
N ILE A 19 12.14 7.28 7.41
CA ILE A 19 11.74 7.84 8.71
C ILE A 19 12.46 9.17 8.98
N ALA A 20 13.77 9.23 8.77
CA ALA A 20 14.58 10.44 8.98
C ALA A 20 14.09 11.61 8.12
N PHE A 21 13.73 11.34 6.86
CA PHE A 21 13.23 12.33 5.93
C PHE A 21 11.69 12.35 5.82
N SER A 22 10.97 11.70 6.74
CA SER A 22 9.50 11.59 6.71
C SER A 22 8.77 12.94 6.85
N HIS A 23 9.47 13.97 7.34
CA HIS A 23 8.95 15.33 7.42
C HIS A 23 8.83 15.99 6.03
N ILE A 24 9.53 15.47 5.01
CA ILE A 24 9.44 15.94 3.63
C ILE A 24 8.29 15.20 2.93
N PRO A 25 7.22 15.90 2.49
CA PRO A 25 6.04 15.27 1.90
C PRO A 25 6.36 14.41 0.67
N GLN A 26 7.34 14.83 -0.13
CA GLN A 26 7.77 14.13 -1.34
C GLN A 26 8.39 12.77 -1.04
N VAL A 27 9.15 12.64 0.05
CA VAL A 27 9.76 11.37 0.46
C VAL A 27 8.66 10.37 0.84
N MET A 28 7.66 10.83 1.60
CA MET A 28 6.52 10.00 1.97
C MET A 28 5.65 9.62 0.76
N LEU A 29 5.44 10.53 -0.20
CA LEU A 29 4.72 10.23 -1.45
C LEU A 29 5.45 9.19 -2.30
N CYS A 30 6.77 9.32 -2.46
CA CYS A 30 7.57 8.33 -3.20
C CYS A 30 7.57 6.97 -2.49
N ALA A 31 7.73 6.94 -1.17
CA ALA A 31 7.68 5.71 -0.39
C ALA A 31 6.32 5.00 -0.52
N THR A 32 5.23 5.76 -0.46
CA THR A 32 3.87 5.22 -0.58
C THR A 32 3.51 4.80 -1.98
N ALA A 33 4.02 5.48 -3.01
CA ALA A 33 3.92 5.04 -4.40
C ALA A 33 4.63 3.68 -4.59
N ALA A 34 5.85 3.52 -4.05
CA ALA A 34 6.56 2.25 -4.10
C ALA A 34 5.80 1.13 -3.37
N LEU A 35 5.31 1.40 -2.15
CA LEU A 35 4.49 0.44 -1.40
C LEU A 35 3.21 0.05 -2.14
N SER A 36 2.53 1.01 -2.78
CA SER A 36 1.33 0.74 -3.56
C SER A 36 1.59 -0.21 -4.73
N ALA A 37 2.72 -0.05 -5.43
CA ALA A 37 3.11 -0.93 -6.52
C ALA A 37 3.41 -2.36 -6.04
N VAL A 38 4.16 -2.47 -4.94
CA VAL A 38 4.49 -3.76 -4.31
C VAL A 38 3.23 -4.48 -3.83
N ALA A 39 2.33 -3.76 -3.15
CA ALA A 39 1.08 -4.34 -2.66
C ALA A 39 0.17 -4.83 -3.78
N VAL A 40 0.05 -4.06 -4.88
CA VAL A 40 -0.69 -4.51 -6.08
C VAL A 40 -0.07 -5.80 -6.65
N GLN A 41 1.25 -5.88 -6.71
CA GLN A 41 1.96 -7.08 -7.18
C GLN A 41 1.72 -8.29 -6.26
N GLU A 42 1.78 -8.11 -4.94
CA GLU A 42 1.51 -9.17 -3.96
C GLU A 42 0.07 -9.67 -4.04
N ILE A 43 -0.93 -8.79 -4.14
CA ILE A 43 -2.34 -9.18 -4.28
C ILE A 43 -2.54 -10.03 -5.54
N PHE A 44 -1.92 -9.65 -6.66
CA PHE A 44 -2.02 -10.42 -7.91
C PHE A 44 -1.25 -11.75 -7.88
N ASN A 45 -0.19 -11.84 -7.09
CA ASN A 45 0.54 -13.09 -6.89
C ASN A 45 -0.22 -14.03 -5.96
N ALA A 46 -0.75 -13.51 -4.85
CA ALA A 46 -1.53 -14.26 -3.86
C ALA A 46 -2.83 -14.83 -4.41
N THR A 47 -3.43 -14.17 -5.41
CA THR A 47 -4.65 -14.67 -6.08
C THR A 47 -4.37 -15.64 -7.23
N GLY A 48 -3.12 -15.78 -7.68
CA GLY A 48 -2.67 -16.81 -8.63
C GLY A 48 -3.34 -16.79 -10.01
N LYS A 49 -4.26 -15.85 -10.29
CA LYS A 49 -5.17 -15.90 -11.46
C LYS A 49 -5.11 -14.70 -12.41
N CYS A 50 -4.29 -13.69 -12.16
CA CYS A 50 -3.95 -12.69 -13.19
C CYS A 50 -2.79 -13.22 -14.05
N GLN A 51 -3.08 -13.87 -15.18
CA GLN A 51 -2.04 -14.37 -16.09
C GLN A 51 -1.46 -13.28 -17.00
N ASN A 52 -2.17 -12.16 -17.20
CA ASN A 52 -1.73 -11.10 -18.10
C ASN A 52 -0.74 -10.14 -17.42
N LYS A 53 0.55 -10.28 -17.76
CA LYS A 53 1.64 -9.42 -17.25
C LYS A 53 1.40 -7.93 -17.54
N GLY A 54 0.79 -7.60 -18.69
CA GLY A 54 0.48 -6.22 -19.06
C GLY A 54 -0.55 -5.57 -18.15
N GLN A 55 -1.58 -6.31 -17.72
CA GLN A 55 -2.57 -5.81 -16.75
C GLN A 55 -1.96 -5.58 -15.38
N LYS A 56 -1.09 -6.48 -14.90
CA LYS A 56 -0.39 -6.30 -13.62
C LYS A 56 0.46 -5.03 -13.64
N PHE A 57 1.24 -4.84 -14.71
CA PHE A 57 2.10 -3.68 -14.86
C PHE A 57 1.29 -2.38 -15.00
N GLY A 58 0.24 -2.38 -15.81
CA GLY A 58 -0.66 -1.23 -15.95
C GLY A 58 -1.35 -0.85 -14.63
N CYS A 59 -1.76 -1.83 -13.82
CA CYS A 59 -2.35 -1.58 -12.50
C CYS A 59 -1.33 -1.03 -11.50
N ALA A 60 -0.08 -1.50 -11.53
CA ALA A 60 0.98 -0.95 -10.68
C ALA A 60 1.30 0.50 -11.04
N ILE A 61 1.39 0.83 -12.34
CA ILE A 61 1.56 2.22 -12.81
C ILE A 61 0.35 3.06 -12.39
N ALA A 62 -0.87 2.56 -12.60
CA ALA A 62 -2.08 3.28 -12.21
C ALA A 62 -2.09 3.58 -10.70
N ALA A 63 -1.70 2.62 -9.85
CA ALA A 63 -1.59 2.82 -8.42
C ALA A 63 -0.56 3.91 -8.05
N ILE A 64 0.62 3.89 -8.70
CA ILE A 64 1.64 4.93 -8.53
C ILE A 64 1.07 6.31 -8.89
N VAL A 65 0.46 6.45 -10.07
CA VAL A 65 -0.08 7.72 -10.57
C VAL A 65 -1.19 8.25 -9.65
N LEU A 66 -2.08 7.37 -9.18
CA LEU A 66 -3.15 7.72 -8.24
C LEU A 66 -2.61 8.21 -6.89
N THR A 67 -1.47 7.67 -6.43
CA THR A 67 -0.81 8.14 -5.21
C THR A 67 -0.33 9.59 -5.33
N PHE A 68 0.10 10.02 -6.52
CA PHE A 68 0.51 11.42 -6.77
C PHE A 68 -0.64 12.39 -7.02
N LEU A 69 -1.84 11.91 -7.37
CA LEU A 69 -2.96 12.77 -7.75
C LEU A 69 -3.49 13.57 -6.54
N PRO A 70 -3.48 14.91 -6.50
CA PRO A 70 -4.04 15.64 -5.37
C PRO A 70 -5.56 15.46 -5.33
N ILE A 71 -6.09 14.93 -4.22
CA ILE A 71 -7.53 14.74 -4.02
C ILE A 71 -8.02 15.78 -3.00
N PRO A 72 -8.93 16.70 -3.38
CA PRO A 72 -9.49 17.65 -2.43
C PRO A 72 -10.30 16.91 -1.35
N GLN A 73 -10.18 17.35 -0.10
CA GLN A 73 -10.89 16.78 1.06
C GLN A 73 -10.64 15.27 1.30
N TYR A 74 -9.43 14.79 0.98
CA TYR A 74 -9.05 13.39 1.14
C TYR A 74 -9.27 12.84 2.57
N GLU A 75 -9.08 13.68 3.59
CA GLU A 75 -9.36 13.36 5.00
C GLU A 75 -10.79 12.86 5.22
N ARG A 76 -11.79 13.51 4.61
CA ARG A 76 -13.20 13.10 4.70
C ARG A 76 -13.45 11.79 3.97
N LEU A 77 -12.82 11.63 2.82
CA LEU A 77 -12.91 10.41 2.03
C LEU A 77 -12.37 9.21 2.80
N LEU A 78 -11.29 9.39 3.57
CA LEU A 78 -10.67 8.31 4.36
C LEU A 78 -11.61 7.70 5.39
N TYR A 79 -12.46 8.48 6.06
CA TYR A 79 -13.42 7.95 7.04
C TYR A 79 -14.37 6.92 6.44
N ILE A 80 -14.68 7.05 5.15
CA ILE A 80 -15.56 6.11 4.43
C ILE A 80 -14.71 5.02 3.77
N LEU A 81 -13.61 5.42 3.13
CA LEU A 81 -12.80 4.54 2.32
C LEU A 81 -12.05 3.51 3.15
N PHE A 82 -11.59 3.88 4.35
CA PHE A 82 -10.85 2.99 5.23
C PHE A 82 -11.69 1.79 5.70
N PRO A 83 -12.88 1.95 6.33
CA PRO A 83 -13.69 0.81 6.75
C PRO A 83 -14.18 -0.03 5.57
N VAL A 84 -14.51 0.60 4.43
CA VAL A 84 -14.89 -0.12 3.20
C VAL A 84 -13.72 -0.97 2.71
N SER A 85 -12.52 -0.39 2.64
CA SER A 85 -11.33 -1.12 2.18
C SER A 85 -10.97 -2.27 3.12
N VAL A 86 -11.00 -2.06 4.44
CA VAL A 86 -10.74 -3.11 5.43
C VAL A 86 -11.74 -4.25 5.31
N ALA A 87 -13.04 -3.94 5.18
CA ALA A 87 -14.07 -4.96 4.98
C ALA A 87 -13.86 -5.75 3.68
N LEU A 88 -13.50 -5.06 2.59
CA LEU A 88 -13.27 -5.67 1.28
C LEU A 88 -12.01 -6.54 1.27
N PHE A 89 -10.92 -6.09 1.91
CA PHE A 89 -9.70 -6.87 2.10
C PHE A 89 -9.94 -8.09 3.00
N GLY A 90 -10.65 -7.93 4.12
CA GLY A 90 -11.03 -9.05 4.98
C GLY A 90 -11.87 -10.09 4.23
N TRP A 91 -12.84 -9.63 3.45
CA TRP A 91 -13.65 -10.51 2.59
C TRP A 91 -12.80 -11.23 1.53
N MET A 92 -11.85 -10.52 0.91
CA MET A 92 -10.92 -11.09 -0.06
C MET A 92 -10.00 -12.15 0.56
N MET A 93 -9.50 -11.93 1.77
CA MET A 93 -8.66 -12.90 2.50
C MET A 93 -9.45 -14.18 2.80
N VAL A 94 -10.69 -14.07 3.27
CA VAL A 94 -11.56 -15.24 3.54
C VAL A 94 -11.89 -16.00 2.26
N ARG A 95 -12.10 -15.31 1.14
CA ARG A 95 -12.51 -15.91 -0.14
C ARG A 95 -11.38 -16.00 -1.18
N GLN A 96 -10.12 -15.96 -0.75
CA GLN A 96 -8.96 -15.89 -1.64
C GLN A 96 -8.96 -16.97 -2.74
N LYS A 97 -9.39 -18.21 -2.42
CA LYS A 97 -9.49 -19.33 -3.38
C LYS A 97 -10.53 -19.13 -4.49
N HIS A 98 -11.55 -18.30 -4.25
CA HIS A 98 -12.64 -18.01 -5.19
C HIS A 98 -12.52 -16.62 -5.85
N CYS A 99 -11.57 -15.78 -5.41
CA CYS A 99 -11.30 -14.48 -6.01
C CYS A 99 -10.58 -14.64 -7.36
N VAL A 100 -11.35 -14.59 -8.45
CA VAL A 100 -10.82 -14.53 -9.81
C VAL A 100 -10.82 -13.08 -10.30
N PHE A 101 -9.63 -12.56 -10.62
CA PHE A 101 -9.42 -11.28 -11.29
C PHE A 101 -9.58 -11.41 -12.82
N ASP A 102 -10.73 -11.94 -13.24
CA ASP A 102 -11.01 -12.21 -14.65
C ASP A 102 -11.42 -10.94 -15.43
N LYS A 103 -11.92 -9.93 -14.70
CA LYS A 103 -12.42 -8.68 -15.28
C LYS A 103 -11.52 -7.51 -14.90
N ALA A 104 -11.18 -6.69 -15.90
CA ALA A 104 -10.33 -5.50 -15.76
C ALA A 104 -10.86 -4.48 -14.74
N TRP A 105 -12.18 -4.42 -14.49
CA TRP A 105 -12.72 -3.52 -13.48
C TRP A 105 -12.35 -3.94 -12.06
N LYS A 106 -12.23 -5.25 -11.78
CA LYS A 106 -11.88 -5.76 -10.45
C LYS A 106 -10.43 -5.42 -10.10
N THR A 107 -9.53 -5.53 -11.08
CA THR A 107 -8.11 -5.18 -10.94
C THR A 107 -7.89 -3.69 -10.76
N VAL A 108 -8.62 -2.87 -11.53
CA VAL A 108 -8.60 -1.41 -11.39
C VAL A 108 -9.15 -0.96 -10.03
N LEU A 109 -10.24 -1.60 -9.55
CA LEU A 109 -10.79 -1.32 -8.23
C LEU A 109 -9.79 -1.64 -7.11
N THR A 110 -9.07 -2.77 -7.21
CA THR A 110 -8.05 -3.12 -6.21
C THR A 110 -6.89 -2.15 -6.22
N ALA A 111 -6.40 -1.76 -7.40
CA ALA A 111 -5.34 -0.76 -7.53
C ALA A 111 -5.76 0.60 -6.92
N MET A 112 -7.00 1.02 -7.16
CA MET A 112 -7.55 2.23 -6.55
C MET A 112 -7.62 2.13 -5.02
N LEU A 113 -8.15 1.03 -4.48
CA LEU A 113 -8.26 0.81 -3.03
C LEU A 113 -6.88 0.80 -2.35
N VAL A 114 -5.91 0.12 -2.97
CA VAL A 114 -4.52 0.06 -2.49
C VAL A 114 -3.87 1.43 -2.50
N ALA A 115 -3.93 2.14 -3.63
CA ALA A 115 -3.35 3.48 -3.76
C ALA A 115 -3.96 4.44 -2.74
N ALA A 116 -5.27 4.38 -2.55
CA ALA A 116 -5.94 5.24 -1.58
C ALA A 116 -5.58 4.88 -0.13
N LEU A 117 -5.55 3.60 0.24
CA LEU A 117 -5.08 3.19 1.58
C LEU A 117 -3.66 3.69 1.86
N PHE A 118 -2.73 3.52 0.92
CA PHE A 118 -1.35 3.98 1.11
C PHE A 118 -1.22 5.51 1.10
N LYS A 119 -2.07 6.23 0.36
CA LYS A 119 -2.14 7.70 0.39
C LYS A 119 -2.58 8.25 1.75
N ALA A 120 -3.16 7.43 2.62
CA ALA A 120 -3.46 7.82 4.01
C ALA A 120 -2.18 8.05 4.85
N ILE A 121 -1.10 7.33 4.57
CA ILE A 121 0.16 7.38 5.31
C ILE A 121 0.82 8.77 5.27
N PRO A 122 1.06 9.42 4.10
CA PRO A 122 1.66 10.75 4.06
C PRO A 122 0.75 11.79 4.73
N LEU A 123 -0.57 11.60 4.67
CA LEU A 123 -1.56 12.47 5.31
C LEU A 123 -1.50 12.34 6.85
N LEU A 124 -1.47 11.11 7.38
CA LEU A 124 -1.28 10.81 8.80
C LEU A 124 0.06 11.34 9.33
N ARG A 125 1.10 11.38 8.50
CA ARG A 125 2.39 11.94 8.92
C ARG A 125 2.34 13.46 9.14
N GLN A 126 1.42 14.15 8.46
CA GLN A 126 1.25 15.61 8.52
C GLN A 126 0.35 16.07 9.68
N THR A 127 -0.40 15.18 10.32
CA THR A 127 -1.18 15.51 11.52
C THR A 127 -0.28 15.67 12.76
N ASP A 128 -0.79 16.33 13.79
CA ASP A 128 -0.12 16.42 15.10
C ASP A 128 0.21 15.02 15.62
N ASN A 129 1.46 14.82 16.07
CA ASN A 129 2.01 13.50 16.43
C ASN A 129 2.02 12.45 15.29
N GLY A 130 2.01 12.87 14.02
CA GLY A 130 1.96 11.96 12.87
C GLY A 130 3.05 10.89 12.81
N LEU A 131 4.24 11.16 13.35
CA LEU A 131 5.31 10.17 13.48
C LEU A 131 4.93 9.04 14.46
N TYR A 132 4.25 9.37 15.56
CA TYR A 132 3.81 8.39 16.55
C TYR A 132 2.78 7.43 15.94
N TYR A 133 1.78 7.97 15.24
CA TYR A 133 0.78 7.15 14.54
C TYR A 133 1.40 6.27 13.45
N LEU A 134 2.41 6.79 12.73
CA LEU A 134 3.15 6.01 11.73
C LEU A 134 3.90 4.83 12.39
N MET A 135 4.61 5.08 13.50
CA MET A 135 5.33 4.04 14.23
C MET A 135 4.38 2.99 14.83
N MET A 136 3.22 3.41 15.33
CA MET A 136 2.17 2.50 15.79
C MET A 136 1.65 1.62 14.64
N ALA A 137 1.37 2.20 13.47
CA ALA A 137 0.92 1.45 12.30
C ALA A 137 1.96 0.40 11.87
N ILE A 138 3.24 0.77 11.80
CA ILE A 138 4.34 -0.16 11.47
C ILE A 138 4.43 -1.28 12.51
N THR A 139 4.34 -0.94 13.80
CA THR A 139 4.43 -1.91 14.89
C THR A 139 3.26 -2.91 14.85
N VAL A 140 2.04 -2.43 14.59
CA VAL A 140 0.86 -3.28 14.42
C VAL A 140 1.04 -4.21 13.22
N CYS A 141 1.51 -3.70 12.07
CA CYS A 141 1.80 -4.52 10.91
C CYS A 141 2.80 -5.64 11.23
N PHE A 142 3.90 -5.32 11.92
CA PHE A 142 4.88 -6.30 12.36
C PHE A 142 4.30 -7.33 13.33
N ALA A 143 3.43 -6.91 14.26
CA ALA A 143 2.80 -7.81 15.22
C ALA A 143 1.80 -8.76 14.56
N THR A 144 1.18 -8.36 13.45
CA THR A 144 0.23 -9.19 12.68
C THR A 144 0.88 -10.06 11.60
N ASP A 145 2.16 -9.83 11.27
CA ASP A 145 2.93 -10.57 10.25
C ASP A 145 3.63 -11.81 10.83
N VAL A 146 3.21 -12.27 12.03
CA VAL A 146 3.74 -13.45 12.74
C VAL A 146 2.75 -14.60 12.71
#